data_AF-M5V8Z1-F1
#
_entry.id   AF-M5V8Z1-F1
#
_cell.length_a   1.000
_cell.length_b   1.000
_cell.length_c   1.000
_cell.angle_alpha   90.00
_cell.angle_beta   90.00
_cell.angle_gamma   90.00
#
_symmetry.space_group_name_H-M   'P 1'
#
loop_
_entity.id
_entity.type
_entity.pdbx_description
1 polymer ?
#
loop_
_entity_poly.entity_id
_entity_poly.type
_entity_poly.pdbx_seq_one_letter_code
_entity_poly.pdbx_strand_id
1 'polypeptide(L)'
;MFRSRFFSFQPIVFCFAAALTFQCVSTGNLSLESAISNFNQNEKRYRIGVINFSNSEKQTSRYDSMISDLLIVELSKNSSNVLVERSKLAELLSEHSLQSSGLLDSDRAKELGKIIPIDLILTGSYTIKKINSREDIHISGRFIHVVTGEIVYAFNTTISREGQDSFANPSNISSLPEKKCAANSKIEELLKDLSTESKIQDVVERARKISFEDECGKIHGFILSGFIRHKIDSKDYKTFLMDSLKRFQNPNEDYRAVDSLRYFQLDKNIDEEEWAAGKDVIQRVQAGHFTKYATYLLNMQHATNKNLILKRAEELMELGIQKKIGRPVALFKEDILLSLLYSLQDSKANLDVGLSALVLFDQYKKVVFDKSADSNKILSIFDFLSNHYFKESDTNKKEGIFLRIHEFLISMDRSDQKEKKLDDFLGKLISTTGRAKETDTKLYRAHFAKLFHSIPKEICEVTDKNPYPLQKSSRLKFLSENECECK
;
A
#
# COMPACT_ATOMS: atom_id res chain seq x y z
N MET A 1 54.13 -0.04 61.72
CA MET A 1 53.78 1.06 60.79
C MET A 1 52.28 1.29 60.91
N PHE A 2 51.88 2.53 61.18
CA PHE A 2 50.76 2.91 62.07
C PHE A 2 49.33 2.52 61.61
N ARG A 3 48.51 2.14 62.60
CA ARG A 3 47.07 1.88 62.51
C ARG A 3 46.31 3.00 63.25
N SER A 4 45.23 3.46 62.62
CA SER A 4 44.03 4.14 63.16
C SER A 4 44.16 5.48 63.90
N ARG A 5 43.38 6.48 63.45
CA ARG A 5 42.18 6.96 64.17
C ARG A 5 41.29 7.84 63.27
N PHE A 6 39.99 7.56 63.35
CA PHE A 6 38.87 8.37 62.85
C PHE A 6 38.87 9.78 63.47
N PHE A 7 38.41 10.79 62.72
CA PHE A 7 37.57 11.86 63.25
C PHE A 7 36.71 12.49 62.15
N SER A 8 35.42 12.63 62.45
CA SER A 8 34.34 13.18 61.64
C SER A 8 34.40 14.71 61.57
N PHE A 9 33.92 15.31 60.47
CA PHE A 9 33.22 16.59 60.53
C PHE A 9 32.10 16.67 59.48
N GLN A 10 30.93 17.11 59.94
CA GLN A 10 29.67 17.26 59.21
C GLN A 10 29.71 18.36 58.13
N PRO A 11 28.77 18.33 57.17
CA PRO A 11 28.73 19.23 56.02
C PRO A 11 28.03 20.54 56.36
N ILE A 12 28.56 21.66 55.88
CA ILE A 12 27.84 22.93 55.83
C ILE A 12 26.90 22.88 54.63
N VAL A 13 25.62 22.83 54.94
CA VAL A 13 24.48 22.96 54.03
C VAL A 13 24.48 24.38 53.46
N PHE A 14 24.75 24.52 52.17
CA PHE A 14 24.34 25.70 51.40
C PHE A 14 23.16 25.28 50.52
N CYS A 15 21.95 25.50 51.03
CA CYS A 15 20.72 25.42 50.27
C CYS A 15 20.66 26.60 49.28
N PHE A 16 21.19 26.41 48.07
CA PHE A 16 20.72 27.17 46.92
C PHE A 16 19.57 26.40 46.29
N ALA A 17 18.36 26.75 46.69
CA ALA A 17 17.13 26.35 46.01
C ALA A 17 17.05 27.07 44.66
N ALA A 18 17.81 26.59 43.68
CA ALA A 18 17.50 26.84 42.28
C ALA A 18 16.34 25.89 41.94
N ALA A 19 15.12 26.38 42.10
CA ALA A 19 13.93 25.80 41.49
C ALA A 19 14.12 25.85 39.97
N LEU A 20 14.83 24.85 39.42
CA LEU A 20 14.68 24.45 38.04
C LEU A 20 13.26 23.95 37.92
N THR A 21 12.35 24.89 37.66
CA THR A 21 11.13 24.57 36.98
C THR A 21 11.56 23.82 35.72
N PHE A 22 11.42 22.50 35.73
CA PHE A 22 11.19 21.78 34.49
C PHE A 22 9.89 22.36 33.98
N GLN A 23 9.99 23.50 33.27
CA GLN A 23 9.03 23.83 32.27
C GLN A 23 9.07 22.63 31.34
N CYS A 24 8.10 21.73 31.54
CA CYS A 24 7.62 20.87 30.52
C CYS A 24 7.26 21.83 29.39
N VAL A 25 8.20 22.05 28.46
CA VAL A 25 7.92 22.71 27.21
C VAL A 25 6.92 21.76 26.58
N SER A 26 5.64 22.09 26.75
CA SER A 26 4.60 21.53 25.92
C SER A 26 5.08 21.84 24.51
N THR A 27 5.55 20.82 23.80
CA THR A 27 5.75 20.93 22.36
C THR A 27 4.38 21.25 21.83
N GLY A 28 4.11 22.55 21.66
CA GLY A 28 2.92 23.02 20.97
C GLY A 28 2.90 22.28 19.63
N ASN A 29 1.70 21.92 19.17
CA ASN A 29 1.54 21.38 17.83
C ASN A 29 2.18 22.38 16.84
N LEU A 30 3.39 22.07 16.38
CA LEU A 30 4.06 22.85 15.35
C LEU A 30 3.30 22.61 14.06
N SER A 31 3.04 23.67 13.30
CA SER A 31 2.59 23.49 11.93
C SER A 31 3.67 22.76 11.12
N LEU A 32 3.27 22.07 10.05
CA LEU A 32 4.21 21.40 9.15
C LEU A 32 5.31 22.36 8.66
N GLU A 33 4.93 23.60 8.33
CA GLU A 33 5.84 24.66 7.88
C GLU A 33 6.85 25.04 8.98
N SER A 34 6.39 25.17 10.23
CA SER A 34 7.27 25.49 11.35
C SER A 34 8.25 24.36 11.65
N ALA A 35 7.80 23.10 11.54
CA ALA A 35 8.65 21.93 11.75
C ALA A 35 9.80 21.87 10.72
N ILE A 36 9.51 22.14 9.45
CA ILE A 36 10.52 22.13 8.39
C ILE A 36 11.38 23.39 8.39
N SER A 37 10.82 24.55 8.71
CA SER A 37 11.58 25.78 8.92
C SER A 37 12.60 25.61 10.06
N ASN A 38 12.22 24.99 11.17
CA ASN A 38 13.13 24.68 12.29
C ASN A 38 14.27 23.75 11.88
N PHE A 39 14.00 22.74 11.05
CA PHE A 39 15.06 21.89 10.48
C PHE A 39 16.06 22.72 9.64
N ASN A 40 15.55 23.67 8.87
CA ASN A 40 16.32 24.51 7.94
C ASN A 40 17.13 25.63 8.62
N GLN A 41 16.91 25.93 9.91
CA GLN A 41 17.61 27.02 10.64
C GLN A 41 19.14 26.87 10.68
N ASN A 42 19.66 25.66 10.48
CA ASN A 42 21.10 25.41 10.53
C ASN A 42 21.82 25.76 9.21
N GLU A 43 21.11 26.23 8.17
CA GLU A 43 21.61 26.61 6.83
C GLU A 43 22.53 25.59 6.14
N LYS A 44 22.56 24.34 6.63
CA LYS A 44 23.32 23.26 6.04
C LYS A 44 22.64 22.76 4.77
N ARG A 45 23.44 22.49 3.75
CA ARG A 45 23.02 21.87 2.50
C ARG A 45 23.00 20.36 2.65
N TYR A 46 21.83 19.76 2.46
CA TYR A 46 21.64 18.31 2.45
C TYR A 46 21.00 17.84 1.15
N ARG A 47 21.42 16.68 0.66
CA ARG A 47 20.66 15.87 -0.31
C ARG A 47 19.68 15.01 0.45
N ILE A 48 18.39 15.28 0.30
CA ILE A 48 17.34 14.67 1.12
C ILE A 48 16.50 13.75 0.26
N GLY A 49 16.41 12.49 0.66
CA GLY A 49 15.43 11.56 0.11
C GLY A 49 14.17 11.52 0.99
N VAL A 50 12.99 11.71 0.40
CA VAL A 50 11.71 11.59 1.12
C VAL A 50 11.05 10.27 0.75
N ILE A 51 10.73 9.47 1.76
CA ILE A 51 10.12 8.15 1.58
C ILE A 51 8.73 8.15 2.21
N ASN A 52 7.84 7.29 1.70
CA ASN A 52 6.44 7.24 2.12
C ASN A 52 6.31 7.13 3.65
N PHE A 53 5.43 7.95 4.21
CA PHE A 53 5.00 7.83 5.59
C PHE A 53 3.95 6.74 5.69
N SER A 54 4.09 5.85 6.66
CA SER A 54 3.13 4.76 6.87
C SER A 54 2.13 5.07 7.97
N ASN A 55 0.88 4.63 7.80
CA ASN A 55 -0.07 4.63 8.89
C ASN A 55 0.37 3.66 10.00
N SER A 56 0.53 4.15 11.24
CA SER A 56 1.00 3.35 12.38
C SER A 56 0.08 2.18 12.71
N GLU A 57 -1.20 2.29 12.37
CA GLU A 57 -2.22 1.26 12.59
C GLU A 57 -2.40 0.32 11.37
N LYS A 58 -1.68 0.55 10.27
CA LYS A 58 -1.69 -0.26 9.02
C LYS A 58 -3.07 -0.53 8.40
N GLN A 59 -4.08 0.26 8.73
CA GLN A 59 -5.46 0.08 8.26
C GLN A 59 -5.71 0.68 6.87
N THR A 60 -4.92 1.67 6.47
CA THR A 60 -5.13 2.41 5.22
C THR A 60 -3.85 3.11 4.76
N SER A 61 -3.68 3.28 3.45
CA SER A 61 -2.61 4.10 2.84
C SER A 61 -3.11 5.46 2.36
N ARG A 62 -4.31 5.88 2.77
CA ARG A 62 -5.05 7.05 2.24
C ARG A 62 -4.23 8.34 2.22
N TYR A 63 -3.33 8.53 3.19
CA TYR A 63 -2.57 9.77 3.34
C TYR A 63 -1.05 9.61 3.11
N ASP A 64 -0.58 8.40 2.78
CA ASP A 64 0.85 8.08 2.68
C ASP A 64 1.57 8.97 1.66
N SER A 65 1.01 9.07 0.44
CA SER A 65 1.55 9.92 -0.62
C SER A 65 1.35 11.40 -0.33
N MET A 66 0.17 11.78 0.16
CA MET A 66 -0.18 13.17 0.47
C MET A 66 0.78 13.79 1.49
N ILE A 67 1.04 13.10 2.60
CA ILE A 67 1.95 13.60 3.65
C ILE A 67 3.35 13.79 3.08
N SER A 68 3.80 12.83 2.29
CA SER A 68 5.13 12.87 1.66
C SER A 68 5.24 14.01 0.64
N ASP A 69 4.20 14.26 -0.15
CA ASP A 69 4.15 15.35 -1.14
C ASP A 69 4.17 16.72 -0.45
N LEU A 70 3.40 16.88 0.64
CA LEU A 70 3.40 18.11 1.45
C LEU A 70 4.79 18.41 2.03
N LEU A 71 5.49 17.37 2.52
CA LEU A 71 6.84 17.51 3.05
C LEU A 71 7.87 17.84 1.97
N ILE A 72 7.75 17.27 0.76
CA ILE A 72 8.59 17.62 -0.40
C ILE A 72 8.39 19.09 -0.76
N VAL A 73 7.14 19.54 -0.87
CA VAL A 73 6.82 20.95 -1.15
C VAL A 73 7.45 21.86 -0.10
N GLU A 74 7.29 21.54 1.17
CA GLU A 74 7.83 22.38 2.25
C GLU A 74 9.37 22.41 2.26
N LEU A 75 10.02 21.27 2.06
CA LEU A 75 11.48 21.20 1.97
C LEU A 75 12.03 21.95 0.75
N SER A 76 11.27 21.97 -0.35
CA SER A 76 11.68 22.65 -1.60
C SER A 76 11.68 24.18 -1.48
N LYS A 77 10.95 24.74 -0.51
CA LYS A 77 10.95 26.19 -0.25
C LYS A 77 12.33 26.70 0.17
N ASN A 78 13.20 25.83 0.72
CA ASN A 78 14.58 26.18 0.99
C ASN A 78 15.52 25.70 -0.13
N SER A 79 16.07 26.65 -0.88
CA SER A 79 17.01 26.39 -2.00
C SER A 79 18.34 25.72 -1.60
N SER A 80 18.68 25.67 -0.31
CA SER A 80 19.88 24.97 0.15
C SER A 80 19.74 23.44 0.11
N ASN A 81 18.52 22.91 0.11
CA ASN A 81 18.26 21.47 0.05
C ASN A 81 18.25 20.97 -1.40
N VAL A 82 18.84 19.80 -1.62
CA VAL A 82 18.74 19.09 -2.90
C VAL A 82 17.81 17.91 -2.70
N LEU A 83 16.61 17.97 -3.27
CA LEU A 83 15.64 16.88 -3.15
C LEU A 83 15.89 15.81 -4.20
N VAL A 84 15.87 14.55 -3.77
CA VAL A 84 15.93 13.40 -4.69
C VAL A 84 14.51 12.96 -5.01
N GLU A 85 14.21 12.76 -6.29
CA GLU A 85 12.87 12.37 -6.74
C GLU A 85 12.40 11.08 -6.06
N ARG A 86 11.20 11.13 -5.50
CA ARG A 86 10.59 10.00 -4.78
C ARG A 86 10.38 8.78 -5.66
N SER A 87 10.04 8.97 -6.94
CA SER A 87 9.92 7.90 -7.95
C SER A 87 11.23 7.14 -8.12
N LYS A 88 12.34 7.87 -8.23
CA LYS A 88 13.70 7.32 -8.35
C LYS A 88 14.13 6.59 -7.08
N LEU A 89 13.77 7.10 -5.91
CA LEU A 89 13.96 6.38 -4.64
C LEU A 89 13.12 5.11 -4.60
N ALA A 90 11.85 5.17 -5.04
CA ALA A 90 10.94 4.03 -5.04
C ALA A 90 11.36 2.91 -6.01
N GLU A 91 11.85 3.27 -7.19
CA GLU A 91 12.43 2.36 -8.18
C GLU A 91 13.62 1.60 -7.58
N LEU A 92 14.59 2.32 -7.03
CA LEU A 92 15.77 1.71 -6.40
C LEU A 92 15.43 0.92 -5.11
N LEU A 93 14.44 1.37 -4.34
CA LEU A 93 13.91 0.63 -3.17
C LEU A 93 13.24 -0.68 -3.57
N SER A 94 12.60 -0.72 -4.74
CA SER A 94 11.95 -1.91 -5.28
C SER A 94 12.97 -2.94 -5.77
N GLU A 95 14.08 -2.48 -6.35
CA GLU A 95 15.20 -3.32 -6.79
C GLU A 95 15.91 -4.01 -5.61
N HIS A 96 16.00 -3.35 -4.45
CA HIS A 96 16.69 -3.87 -3.27
C HIS A 96 15.76 -4.51 -2.21
N SER A 97 14.47 -4.72 -2.50
CA SER A 97 13.49 -5.34 -1.57
C SER A 97 13.31 -4.63 -0.21
N LEU A 98 13.71 -3.36 -0.11
CA LEU A 98 13.72 -2.57 1.13
C LEU A 98 12.35 -1.93 1.47
N GLN A 99 11.38 -2.03 0.56
CA GLN A 99 10.07 -1.36 0.62
C GLN A 99 9.05 -2.02 1.57
N SER A 100 9.35 -3.22 2.09
CA SER A 100 8.38 -4.15 2.65
C SER A 100 7.80 -3.81 4.04
N SER A 101 8.29 -2.78 4.75
CA SER A 101 7.81 -2.46 6.11
C SER A 101 7.08 -1.12 6.27
N GLY A 102 7.05 -0.25 5.25
CA GLY A 102 6.49 1.11 5.38
C GLY A 102 7.23 2.04 6.36
N LEU A 103 8.11 1.48 7.20
CA LEU A 103 8.96 2.15 8.16
C LEU A 103 10.40 1.78 7.88
N LEU A 104 11.21 2.75 7.48
CA LEU A 104 12.66 2.60 7.42
C LEU A 104 13.26 2.88 8.80
N ASP A 105 14.10 1.96 9.25
CA ASP A 105 14.93 2.09 10.45
C ASP A 105 16.33 2.63 10.09
N SER A 106 17.14 2.87 11.12
CA SER A 106 18.49 3.41 10.97
C SER A 106 19.43 2.51 10.15
N ASP A 107 19.25 1.20 10.22
CA ASP A 107 20.13 0.24 9.55
C ASP A 107 19.82 0.15 8.05
N ARG A 108 18.54 0.16 7.68
CA ARG A 108 18.12 0.25 6.27
C ARG A 108 18.43 1.60 5.65
N ALA A 109 18.33 2.69 6.43
CA ALA A 109 18.76 4.01 5.99
C ALA A 109 20.26 4.02 5.62
N LYS A 110 21.09 3.26 6.34
CA LYS A 110 22.52 3.09 6.02
C LYS A 110 22.76 2.30 4.75
N GLU A 111 21.98 1.26 4.51
CA GLU A 111 22.06 0.49 3.26
C GLU A 111 21.70 1.36 2.06
N LEU A 112 20.67 2.20 2.18
CA LEU A 112 20.26 3.13 1.14
C LEU A 112 21.32 4.18 0.82
N GLY A 113 21.98 4.74 1.84
CA GLY A 113 23.06 5.72 1.67
C GLY A 113 24.28 5.19 0.92
N LYS A 114 24.47 3.86 0.84
CA LYS A 114 25.56 3.25 0.07
C LYS A 114 25.27 3.21 -1.43
N ILE A 115 23.99 3.23 -1.81
CA ILE A 115 23.52 3.03 -3.19
C ILE A 115 23.11 4.37 -3.80
N ILE A 116 22.53 5.25 -2.98
CA ILE A 116 21.96 6.51 -3.41
C ILE A 116 22.81 7.66 -2.86
N PRO A 117 23.16 8.67 -3.68
CA PRO A 117 23.90 9.85 -3.24
C PRO A 117 23.00 10.81 -2.43
N ILE A 118 22.50 10.36 -1.29
CA ILE A 118 21.70 11.12 -0.31
C ILE A 118 22.50 11.31 0.98
N ASP A 119 22.20 12.38 1.72
CA ASP A 119 22.84 12.68 3.01
C ASP A 119 21.88 12.35 4.16
N LEU A 120 20.58 12.63 3.97
CA LEU A 120 19.51 12.35 4.92
C LEU A 120 18.34 11.62 4.24
N ILE A 121 17.64 10.73 4.96
CA ILE A 121 16.28 10.33 4.58
C ILE A 121 15.27 10.91 5.56
N LEU A 122 14.19 11.45 5.00
CA LEU A 122 12.99 11.81 5.73
C LEU A 122 11.98 10.66 5.63
N THR A 123 11.60 10.12 6.78
CA THR A 123 10.59 9.07 6.90
C THR A 123 9.83 9.23 8.22
N GLY A 124 8.76 8.48 8.40
CA GLY A 124 7.98 8.54 9.62
C GLY A 124 6.67 7.79 9.54
N SER A 125 5.81 8.09 10.48
CA SER A 125 4.50 7.47 10.62
C SER A 125 3.42 8.49 10.91
N TYR A 126 2.17 8.12 10.65
CA TYR A 126 1.04 8.93 11.07
C TYR A 126 -0.09 8.10 11.67
N THR A 127 -0.90 8.72 12.52
CA THR A 127 -2.14 8.17 13.05
C THR A 127 -3.29 9.11 12.72
N ILE A 128 -4.49 8.53 12.59
CA ILE A 128 -5.70 9.29 12.28
C ILE A 128 -6.61 9.21 13.50
N LYS A 129 -6.95 10.36 14.09
CA LYS A 129 -7.99 10.45 15.12
C LYS A 129 -9.21 11.11 14.51
N LYS A 130 -10.33 10.38 14.51
CA LYS A 130 -11.64 10.93 14.14
C LYS A 130 -12.29 11.55 15.36
N ILE A 131 -12.58 12.84 15.30
CA ILE A 131 -13.33 13.58 16.32
C ILE A 131 -14.49 14.24 15.58
N ASN A 132 -15.71 13.71 15.75
CA ASN A 132 -16.90 14.15 15.02
C ASN A 132 -16.69 14.12 13.49
N SER A 133 -16.99 15.23 12.80
CA SER A 133 -16.73 15.46 11.37
C SER A 133 -15.33 16.03 11.11
N ARG A 134 -14.33 15.72 11.94
CA ARG A 134 -12.93 16.14 11.79
C ARG A 134 -11.99 14.94 11.89
N GLU A 135 -11.09 14.79 10.92
CA GLU A 135 -9.97 13.87 10.92
C GLU A 135 -8.69 14.63 11.28
N ASP A 136 -8.17 14.40 12.48
CA ASP A 136 -6.87 14.89 12.89
C ASP A 136 -5.80 13.84 12.55
N ILE A 137 -4.90 14.21 11.65
CA ILE A 137 -3.79 13.37 11.19
C ILE A 137 -2.56 13.78 11.98
N HIS A 138 -2.17 12.98 12.97
CA HIS A 138 -0.94 13.20 13.74
C HIS A 138 0.23 12.55 13.01
N ILE A 139 1.22 13.35 12.62
CA ILE A 139 2.38 12.92 11.86
C ILE A 139 3.61 13.01 12.75
N SER A 140 4.39 11.94 12.79
CA SER A 140 5.70 11.89 13.43
C SER A 140 6.75 11.62 12.36
N GLY A 141 7.63 12.59 12.11
CA GLY A 141 8.67 12.52 11.10
C GLY A 141 10.07 12.58 11.71
N ARG A 142 11.03 11.94 11.04
CA ARG A 142 12.45 11.92 11.42
C ARG A 142 13.36 12.00 10.21
N PHE A 143 14.43 12.77 10.35
CA PHE A 143 15.55 12.84 9.42
C PHE A 143 16.66 11.92 9.94
N ILE A 144 17.03 10.92 9.14
CA ILE A 144 18.05 9.94 9.49
C ILE A 144 19.28 10.21 8.63
N HIS A 145 20.44 10.40 9.26
CA HIS A 145 21.71 10.50 8.55
C HIS A 145 22.10 9.15 7.98
N VAL A 146 22.29 9.06 6.67
CA VAL A 146 22.44 7.77 6.00
C VAL A 146 23.79 7.11 6.22
N VAL A 147 24.79 7.80 6.79
CA VAL A 147 26.08 7.16 7.11
C VAL A 147 26.10 6.69 8.56
N THR A 148 25.63 7.51 9.50
CA THR A 148 25.69 7.20 10.94
C THR A 148 24.44 6.49 11.45
N GLY A 149 23.31 6.59 10.73
CA GLY A 149 22.00 6.07 11.14
C GLY A 149 21.34 6.88 12.26
N GLU A 150 21.94 8.00 12.64
CA GLU A 150 21.44 8.84 13.72
C GLU A 150 20.25 9.67 13.25
N ILE A 151 19.28 9.87 14.15
CA ILE A 151 18.19 10.80 13.92
C ILE A 151 18.73 12.22 14.16
N VAL A 152 18.92 12.97 13.09
CA VAL A 152 19.46 14.34 13.11
C VAL A 152 18.40 15.35 13.55
N TYR A 153 17.14 15.07 13.21
CA TYR A 153 16.00 15.91 13.56
C TYR A 153 14.73 15.06 13.59
N ALA A 154 13.82 15.34 14.53
CA ALA A 154 12.51 14.73 14.58
C ALA A 154 11.45 15.78 14.93
N PHE A 155 10.25 15.60 14.40
CA PHE A 155 9.14 16.51 14.63
C PHE A 155 7.82 15.76 14.75
N ASN A 156 6.89 16.38 15.46
CA ASN A 156 5.50 15.99 15.47
C ASN A 156 4.66 17.18 14.98
N THR A 157 3.71 16.91 14.09
CA THR A 157 2.75 17.90 13.58
C THR A 157 1.38 17.26 13.49
N THR A 158 0.35 18.09 13.52
CA THR A 158 -1.03 17.65 13.35
C THR A 158 -1.63 18.38 12.16
N ILE A 159 -2.09 17.62 11.16
CA ILE A 159 -2.91 18.15 10.07
C ILE A 159 -4.36 17.84 10.41
N SER A 160 -5.09 18.88 10.76
CA SER A 160 -6.52 18.77 10.98
C SER A 160 -7.27 18.99 9.67
N ARG A 161 -8.15 18.05 9.33
CA ARG A 161 -9.07 18.18 8.21
C ARG A 161 -10.47 17.96 8.73
N GLU A 162 -11.45 18.73 8.26
CA GLU A 162 -12.83 18.26 8.42
C GLU A 162 -12.97 16.93 7.68
N GLY A 163 -13.41 15.90 8.40
CA GLY A 163 -13.80 14.61 7.87
C GLY A 163 -14.81 14.87 6.77
N GLN A 164 -14.38 14.60 5.54
CA GLN A 164 -15.16 14.89 4.33
C GLN A 164 -16.34 13.92 4.22
N ASP A 165 -17.41 14.25 4.94
CA ASP A 165 -18.79 14.16 4.46
C ASP A 165 -19.28 15.58 4.09
N SER A 166 -18.45 16.36 3.43
CA SER A 166 -18.83 17.57 2.68
C SER A 166 -17.56 18.20 2.10
N PHE A 167 -17.65 18.60 0.84
CA PHE A 167 -16.62 19.37 0.15
C PHE A 167 -16.89 20.85 0.44
N ALA A 168 -15.91 21.56 0.98
CA ALA A 168 -15.87 23.01 0.94
C ALA A 168 -14.47 23.47 0.46
N ASN A 169 -14.52 24.45 -0.43
CA ASN A 169 -13.49 25.04 -1.29
C ASN A 169 -12.07 25.21 -0.72
N PRO A 170 -11.01 25.04 -1.53
CA PRO A 170 -9.74 25.71 -1.30
C PRO A 170 -9.80 27.11 -1.93
N SER A 171 -10.06 28.14 -1.12
CA SER A 171 -9.68 29.50 -1.47
C SER A 171 -8.27 29.80 -0.94
N ASN A 172 -7.44 30.29 -1.87
CA ASN A 172 -6.12 30.90 -1.72
C ASN A 172 -4.89 29.97 -1.66
N ILE A 173 -4.45 29.55 -2.84
CA ILE A 173 -3.02 29.63 -3.20
C ILE A 173 -2.95 30.40 -4.52
N SER A 174 -2.43 31.63 -4.48
CA SER A 174 -2.25 32.42 -5.69
C SER A 174 -0.96 32.05 -6.41
N SER A 175 -1.10 31.94 -7.73
CA SER A 175 -0.16 32.27 -8.80
C SER A 175 0.83 31.20 -9.30
N LEU A 176 0.33 30.31 -10.15
CA LEU A 176 0.70 30.39 -11.57
C LEU A 176 -0.53 30.89 -12.36
N PRO A 177 -0.37 31.45 -13.58
CA PRO A 177 -1.46 32.11 -14.28
C PRO A 177 -2.52 31.07 -14.68
N GLU A 178 -3.60 30.99 -13.91
CA GLU A 178 -4.76 30.15 -14.21
C GLU A 178 -5.30 30.54 -15.59
N LYS A 179 -5.31 29.57 -16.51
CA LYS A 179 -6.20 29.67 -17.67
C LYS A 179 -7.61 29.62 -17.10
N LYS A 180 -8.29 30.77 -17.00
CA LYS A 180 -9.68 30.84 -16.52
C LYS A 180 -10.59 29.98 -17.40
N CYS A 181 -10.90 28.79 -16.94
CA CYS A 181 -11.88 27.90 -17.54
C CYS A 181 -13.29 28.41 -17.23
N ALA A 182 -13.75 29.45 -17.93
CA ALA A 182 -15.03 30.13 -17.65
C ALA A 182 -16.26 29.20 -17.66
N ALA A 183 -16.15 28.00 -18.26
CA ALA A 183 -17.18 26.98 -18.23
C ALA A 183 -17.30 26.26 -16.86
N ASN A 184 -16.24 26.21 -16.05
CA ASN A 184 -16.18 25.42 -14.82
C ASN A 184 -17.05 26.00 -13.70
N SER A 185 -17.05 27.32 -13.50
CA SER A 185 -17.84 27.97 -12.45
C SER A 185 -19.35 27.74 -12.60
N LYS A 186 -19.84 27.68 -13.84
CA LYS A 186 -21.25 27.40 -14.13
C LYS A 186 -21.64 25.94 -13.88
N ILE A 187 -20.71 25.00 -14.03
CA ILE A 187 -20.97 23.58 -13.74
C ILE A 187 -20.99 23.35 -12.23
N GLU A 188 -20.10 23.97 -11.47
CA GLU A 188 -20.08 23.87 -10.00
C GLU A 188 -21.40 24.32 -9.38
N GLU A 189 -22.02 25.37 -9.92
CA GLU A 189 -23.36 25.80 -9.51
C GLU A 189 -24.44 24.76 -9.82
N LEU A 190 -24.42 24.18 -11.03
CA LEU A 190 -25.37 23.13 -11.41
C LEU A 190 -25.21 21.86 -10.57
N LEU A 191 -23.99 21.51 -10.16
CA LEU A 191 -23.73 20.33 -9.34
C LEU A 191 -24.33 20.42 -7.92
N LYS A 192 -24.73 21.62 -7.46
CA LYS A 192 -25.44 21.79 -6.18
C LYS A 192 -26.86 21.22 -6.21
N ASP A 193 -27.45 21.07 -7.41
CA ASP A 193 -28.83 20.63 -7.57
C ASP A 193 -28.98 19.69 -8.78
N LEU A 194 -28.93 18.38 -8.48
CA LEU A 194 -29.11 17.29 -9.43
C LEU A 194 -30.47 16.58 -9.25
N SER A 195 -31.49 17.32 -8.77
CA SER A 195 -32.78 16.74 -8.37
C SER A 195 -33.70 16.32 -9.53
N THR A 196 -33.43 16.77 -10.76
CA THR A 196 -34.28 16.49 -11.92
C THR A 196 -33.46 16.06 -13.14
N GLU A 197 -34.08 15.26 -14.01
CA GLU A 197 -33.46 14.77 -15.26
C GLU A 197 -32.97 15.91 -16.15
N SER A 198 -33.75 16.99 -16.27
CA SER A 198 -33.37 18.16 -17.06
C SER A 198 -32.11 18.86 -16.52
N LYS A 199 -31.90 18.90 -15.19
CA LYS A 199 -30.68 19.48 -14.59
C LYS A 199 -29.47 18.60 -14.82
N ILE A 200 -29.65 17.27 -14.73
CA ILE A 200 -28.61 16.29 -15.02
C ILE A 200 -28.19 16.43 -16.49
N GLN A 201 -29.15 16.49 -17.43
CA GLN A 201 -28.86 16.65 -18.85
C GLN A 201 -28.09 17.95 -19.15
N ASP A 202 -28.46 19.07 -18.52
CA ASP A 202 -27.74 20.35 -18.68
C ASP A 202 -26.28 20.26 -18.20
N VAL A 203 -26.02 19.54 -17.09
CA VAL A 203 -24.64 19.24 -16.65
C VAL A 203 -23.91 18.42 -17.70
N VAL A 204 -24.52 17.34 -18.20
CA VAL A 204 -23.88 16.44 -19.18
C VAL A 204 -23.57 17.16 -20.50
N GLU A 205 -24.50 17.92 -21.04
CA GLU A 205 -24.31 18.68 -22.28
C GLU A 205 -23.20 19.72 -22.18
N ARG A 206 -23.04 20.35 -21.02
CA ARG A 206 -21.94 21.29 -20.76
C ARG A 206 -20.62 20.55 -20.55
N ALA A 207 -20.62 19.47 -19.78
CA ALA A 207 -19.45 18.67 -19.51
C ALA A 207 -18.81 18.13 -20.80
N ARG A 208 -19.64 17.65 -21.75
CA ARG A 208 -19.18 17.13 -23.05
C ARG A 208 -18.44 18.16 -23.92
N LYS A 209 -18.61 19.45 -23.65
CA LYS A 209 -17.93 20.55 -24.36
C LYS A 209 -16.58 20.91 -23.73
N ILE A 210 -16.27 20.36 -22.55
CA ILE A 210 -15.03 20.61 -21.83
C ILE A 210 -14.07 19.45 -22.13
N SER A 211 -12.80 19.80 -22.40
CA SER A 211 -11.74 18.82 -22.61
C SER A 211 -11.50 18.02 -21.34
N PHE A 212 -11.35 16.70 -21.48
CA PHE A 212 -11.06 15.82 -20.37
C PHE A 212 -9.60 15.88 -19.92
N GLU A 213 -8.66 16.30 -20.79
CA GLU A 213 -7.21 16.22 -20.55
C GLU A 213 -6.65 17.46 -19.85
N ASP A 214 -7.03 18.65 -20.32
CA ASP A 214 -6.43 19.92 -19.92
C ASP A 214 -6.72 20.30 -18.45
N GLU A 215 -6.12 21.41 -17.99
CA GLU A 215 -6.38 22.00 -16.66
C GLU A 215 -7.88 22.18 -16.38
N CYS A 216 -8.67 22.52 -17.40
CA CYS A 216 -10.11 22.65 -17.30
C CYS A 216 -10.83 21.31 -17.01
N GLY A 217 -10.23 20.18 -17.42
CA GLY A 217 -10.79 18.85 -17.26
C GLY A 217 -10.91 18.38 -15.82
N LYS A 218 -10.26 19.06 -14.86
CA LYS A 218 -10.44 18.82 -13.41
C LYS A 218 -11.91 18.88 -12.97
N ILE A 219 -12.75 19.64 -13.70
CA ILE A 219 -14.19 19.71 -13.44
C ILE A 219 -14.86 18.32 -13.51
N HIS A 220 -14.37 17.41 -14.35
CA HIS A 220 -14.90 16.06 -14.47
C HIS A 220 -14.74 15.25 -13.18
N GLY A 221 -13.72 15.54 -12.36
CA GLY A 221 -13.60 14.93 -11.03
C GLY A 221 -14.78 15.30 -10.11
N PHE A 222 -15.24 16.55 -10.16
CA PHE A 222 -16.41 16.99 -9.40
C PHE A 222 -17.72 16.40 -9.94
N ILE A 223 -17.86 16.33 -11.27
CA ILE A 223 -19.02 15.71 -11.91
C ILE A 223 -19.10 14.23 -11.55
N LEU A 224 -18.00 13.48 -11.75
CA LEU A 224 -17.91 12.05 -11.40
C LEU A 224 -18.24 11.83 -9.92
N SER A 225 -17.65 12.65 -9.02
CA SER A 225 -17.93 12.56 -7.59
C SER A 225 -19.40 12.80 -7.26
N GLY A 226 -20.03 13.80 -7.87
CA GLY A 226 -21.44 14.10 -7.71
C GLY A 226 -22.32 12.96 -8.23
N PHE A 227 -22.06 12.50 -9.45
CA PHE A 227 -22.87 11.45 -10.08
C PHE A 227 -22.74 10.12 -9.32
N ILE A 228 -21.54 9.73 -8.89
CA ILE A 228 -21.33 8.54 -8.07
C ILE A 228 -22.06 8.66 -6.73
N ARG A 229 -21.96 9.81 -6.05
CA ARG A 229 -22.63 10.04 -4.75
C ARG A 229 -24.14 9.95 -4.86
N HIS A 230 -24.71 10.55 -5.90
CA HIS A 230 -26.15 10.60 -6.14
C HIS A 230 -26.68 9.41 -6.95
N LYS A 231 -25.81 8.45 -7.32
CA LYS A 231 -26.13 7.27 -8.15
C LYS A 231 -26.81 7.64 -9.47
N ILE A 232 -26.32 8.71 -10.10
CA ILE A 232 -26.82 9.21 -11.38
C ILE A 232 -26.08 8.47 -12.49
N ASP A 233 -26.80 7.65 -13.24
CA ASP A 233 -26.28 6.95 -14.41
C ASP A 233 -26.72 7.66 -15.70
N SER A 234 -25.76 8.13 -16.47
CA SER A 234 -26.00 8.85 -17.73
C SER A 234 -25.22 8.20 -18.87
N LYS A 235 -25.95 7.63 -19.83
CA LYS A 235 -25.39 6.99 -21.02
C LYS A 235 -24.54 7.95 -21.86
N ASP A 236 -25.02 9.18 -22.04
CA ASP A 236 -24.31 10.22 -22.79
C ASP A 236 -22.98 10.58 -22.13
N TYR A 237 -22.97 10.65 -20.79
CA TYR A 237 -21.75 10.93 -20.04
C TYR A 237 -20.77 9.74 -20.07
N LYS A 238 -21.26 8.51 -19.91
CA LYS A 238 -20.44 7.29 -20.07
C LYS A 238 -19.77 7.26 -21.45
N THR A 239 -20.52 7.52 -22.51
CA THR A 239 -20.00 7.60 -23.89
C THR A 239 -18.87 8.62 -24.02
N PHE A 240 -19.08 9.83 -23.48
CA PHE A 240 -18.05 10.86 -23.46
C PHE A 240 -16.79 10.44 -22.69
N LEU A 241 -16.94 9.80 -21.53
CA LEU A 241 -15.82 9.32 -20.73
C LEU A 241 -15.04 8.25 -21.49
N MET A 242 -15.71 7.26 -22.09
CA MET A 242 -15.06 6.21 -22.87
C MET A 242 -14.22 6.77 -24.02
N ASP A 243 -14.72 7.77 -24.74
CA ASP A 243 -13.97 8.41 -25.83
C ASP A 243 -12.83 9.31 -25.34
N SER A 244 -13.01 9.95 -24.17
CA SER A 244 -11.99 10.78 -23.55
C SER A 244 -10.83 9.93 -23.02
N LEU A 245 -11.14 8.82 -22.36
CA LEU A 245 -10.16 7.89 -21.81
C LEU A 245 -9.20 7.35 -22.88
N LYS A 246 -9.67 7.10 -24.11
CA LYS A 246 -8.81 6.66 -25.23
C LYS A 246 -7.67 7.64 -25.51
N ARG A 247 -7.93 8.94 -25.39
CA ARG A 247 -6.95 10.01 -25.70
C ARG A 247 -6.06 10.34 -24.51
N PHE A 248 -6.56 10.15 -23.30
CA PHE A 248 -5.88 10.46 -22.04
C PHE A 248 -4.56 9.67 -21.86
N GLN A 249 -3.43 10.34 -22.03
CA GLN A 249 -2.12 9.68 -22.11
C GLN A 249 -1.59 9.15 -20.78
N ASN A 250 -1.88 9.85 -19.67
CA ASN A 250 -1.38 9.48 -18.35
C ASN A 250 -2.52 9.17 -17.37
N PRO A 251 -3.03 7.93 -17.34
CA PRO A 251 -4.11 7.53 -16.45
C PRO A 251 -3.90 7.85 -14.97
N ASN A 252 -2.65 7.97 -14.53
CA ASN A 252 -2.29 8.16 -13.12
C ASN A 252 -1.98 9.60 -12.73
N GLU A 253 -2.09 10.55 -13.67
CA GLU A 253 -1.88 11.97 -13.40
C GLU A 253 -2.79 12.48 -12.28
N ASP A 254 -4.06 12.04 -12.27
CA ASP A 254 -5.00 12.30 -11.20
C ASP A 254 -6.10 11.21 -11.10
N TYR A 255 -7.17 11.51 -10.36
CA TYR A 255 -8.24 10.57 -10.08
C TYR A 255 -9.26 10.41 -11.22
N ARG A 256 -9.25 11.23 -12.28
CA ARG A 256 -10.30 11.24 -13.31
C ARG A 256 -10.45 9.89 -14.02
N ALA A 257 -9.34 9.27 -14.40
CA ALA A 257 -9.38 7.99 -15.11
C ALA A 257 -9.96 6.89 -14.22
N VAL A 258 -9.49 6.79 -12.98
CA VAL A 258 -9.96 5.76 -12.04
C VAL A 258 -11.39 6.01 -11.55
N ASP A 259 -11.79 7.27 -11.38
CA ASP A 259 -13.17 7.64 -11.04
C ASP A 259 -14.12 7.37 -12.20
N SER A 260 -13.65 7.47 -13.44
CA SER A 260 -14.42 7.05 -14.61
C SER A 260 -14.70 5.55 -14.60
N LEU A 261 -13.68 4.72 -14.28
CA LEU A 261 -13.88 3.28 -14.16
C LEU A 261 -14.82 2.92 -13.00
N ARG A 262 -14.70 3.64 -11.88
CA ARG A 262 -15.64 3.50 -10.75
C ARG A 262 -17.05 3.92 -11.14
N TYR A 263 -17.20 4.94 -11.98
CA TYR A 263 -18.49 5.40 -12.48
C TYR A 263 -19.17 4.37 -13.38
N PHE A 264 -18.41 3.67 -14.24
CA PHE A 264 -18.95 2.58 -15.07
C PHE A 264 -19.61 1.48 -14.24
N GLN A 265 -19.14 1.22 -13.01
CA GLN A 265 -19.73 0.20 -12.14
C GLN A 265 -21.11 0.57 -11.55
N LEU A 266 -21.62 1.78 -11.73
CA LEU A 266 -22.85 2.24 -11.05
C LEU A 266 -24.09 1.41 -11.39
N ASP A 267 -24.21 0.99 -12.65
CA ASP A 267 -25.27 0.10 -13.11
C ASP A 267 -24.99 -1.39 -12.80
N LYS A 268 -23.91 -1.65 -12.07
CA LYS A 268 -23.44 -2.97 -11.64
C LYS A 268 -22.93 -3.86 -12.76
N ASN A 269 -22.85 -3.37 -14.00
CA ASN A 269 -22.47 -4.17 -15.15
C ASN A 269 -21.48 -3.40 -16.03
N ILE A 270 -20.24 -3.90 -16.13
CA ILE A 270 -19.27 -3.36 -17.09
C ILE A 270 -19.54 -4.00 -18.45
N ASP A 271 -20.13 -3.26 -19.37
CA ASP A 271 -20.40 -3.75 -20.73
C ASP A 271 -19.12 -3.88 -21.59
N GLU A 272 -19.27 -4.27 -22.86
CA GLU A 272 -18.12 -4.47 -23.74
C GLU A 272 -17.46 -3.16 -24.21
N GLU A 273 -18.21 -2.05 -24.30
CA GLU A 273 -17.65 -0.74 -24.65
C GLU A 273 -16.84 -0.18 -23.47
N GLU A 274 -17.41 -0.27 -22.27
CA GLU A 274 -16.75 0.14 -21.02
C GLU A 274 -15.52 -0.72 -20.73
N TRP A 275 -15.62 -2.04 -20.96
CA TRP A 275 -14.48 -2.95 -20.88
C TRP A 275 -13.38 -2.56 -21.86
N ALA A 276 -13.73 -2.27 -23.12
CA ALA A 276 -12.75 -1.88 -24.14
C ALA A 276 -12.03 -0.57 -23.77
N ALA A 277 -12.77 0.45 -23.33
CA ALA A 277 -12.20 1.72 -22.87
C ALA A 277 -11.31 1.51 -21.63
N GLY A 278 -11.78 0.74 -20.66
CA GLY A 278 -11.03 0.40 -19.46
C GLY A 278 -9.75 -0.39 -19.73
N LYS A 279 -9.80 -1.36 -20.64
CA LYS A 279 -8.66 -2.18 -21.07
C LYS A 279 -7.60 -1.36 -21.81
N ASP A 280 -8.01 -0.32 -22.53
CA ASP A 280 -7.08 0.62 -23.15
C ASP A 280 -6.37 1.50 -22.09
N VAL A 281 -7.10 1.96 -21.08
CA VAL A 281 -6.55 2.72 -19.95
C VAL A 281 -5.55 1.90 -19.14
N ILE A 282 -5.91 0.66 -18.79
CA ILE A 282 -5.07 -0.18 -17.91
C ILE A 282 -3.73 -0.56 -18.55
N GLN A 283 -3.62 -0.58 -19.88
CA GLN A 283 -2.34 -0.79 -20.57
C GLN A 283 -1.34 0.36 -20.35
N ARG A 284 -1.84 1.56 -20.03
CA ARG A 284 -1.02 2.78 -19.87
C ARG A 284 -0.71 3.13 -18.41
N VAL A 285 -1.14 2.32 -17.45
CA VAL A 285 -0.92 2.59 -16.02
C VAL A 285 0.53 2.35 -15.61
N GLN A 286 0.97 3.12 -14.62
CA GLN A 286 2.27 2.97 -13.97
C GLN A 286 2.27 1.80 -12.97
N ALA A 287 3.47 1.35 -12.63
CA ALA A 287 3.69 0.35 -11.58
C ALA A 287 3.03 0.79 -10.26
N GLY A 288 2.45 -0.16 -9.53
CA GLY A 288 1.73 0.09 -8.27
C GLY A 288 0.27 0.53 -8.42
N HIS A 289 -0.15 1.01 -9.60
CA HIS A 289 -1.55 1.41 -9.82
C HIS A 289 -2.42 0.31 -10.40
N PHE A 290 -1.83 -0.68 -11.08
CA PHE A 290 -2.55 -1.71 -11.83
C PHE A 290 -3.66 -2.41 -11.02
N THR A 291 -3.39 -2.84 -9.79
CA THR A 291 -4.38 -3.50 -8.91
C THR A 291 -5.66 -2.66 -8.77
N LYS A 292 -5.53 -1.34 -8.57
CA LYS A 292 -6.68 -0.45 -8.38
C LYS A 292 -7.57 -0.40 -9.63
N TYR A 293 -6.96 -0.31 -10.80
CA TYR A 293 -7.69 -0.27 -12.08
C TYR A 293 -8.33 -1.62 -12.37
N ALA A 294 -7.58 -2.71 -12.20
CA ALA A 294 -8.09 -4.07 -12.38
C ALA A 294 -9.30 -4.36 -11.47
N THR A 295 -9.27 -3.93 -10.20
CA THR A 295 -10.40 -4.09 -9.28
C THR A 295 -11.67 -3.41 -9.79
N TYR A 296 -11.56 -2.21 -10.38
CA TYR A 296 -12.73 -1.53 -10.94
C TYR A 296 -13.22 -2.19 -12.24
N LEU A 297 -12.32 -2.58 -13.12
CA LEU A 297 -12.70 -3.21 -14.40
C LEU A 297 -13.31 -4.61 -14.26
N LEU A 298 -12.76 -5.42 -13.36
CA LEU A 298 -13.28 -6.77 -13.11
C LEU A 298 -14.62 -6.74 -12.37
N ASN A 299 -14.91 -5.65 -11.67
CA ASN A 299 -16.20 -5.40 -11.01
C ASN A 299 -16.68 -6.57 -10.12
N MET A 300 -15.75 -7.23 -9.43
CA MET A 300 -16.02 -8.42 -8.60
C MET A 300 -17.15 -8.24 -7.59
N GLN A 301 -17.33 -7.03 -7.07
CA GLN A 301 -18.32 -6.74 -6.02
C GLN A 301 -19.77 -6.80 -6.52
N HIS A 302 -19.98 -6.63 -7.83
CA HIS A 302 -21.31 -6.49 -8.42
C HIS A 302 -21.58 -7.49 -9.54
N ALA A 303 -20.53 -8.00 -10.18
CA ALA A 303 -20.63 -8.91 -11.30
C ALA A 303 -21.25 -10.26 -10.88
N THR A 304 -22.26 -10.67 -11.63
CA THR A 304 -22.94 -11.96 -11.45
C THR A 304 -22.33 -13.08 -12.30
N ASN A 305 -21.67 -12.72 -13.41
CA ASN A 305 -21.09 -13.66 -14.36
C ASN A 305 -19.59 -13.90 -14.10
N LYS A 306 -19.28 -14.90 -13.27
CA LYS A 306 -17.90 -15.25 -12.90
C LYS A 306 -17.04 -15.69 -14.07
N ASN A 307 -17.63 -16.38 -15.06
CA ASN A 307 -16.90 -16.82 -16.24
C ASN A 307 -16.43 -15.63 -17.08
N LEU A 308 -17.26 -14.58 -17.18
CA LEU A 308 -16.87 -13.34 -17.86
C LEU A 308 -15.73 -12.62 -17.12
N ILE A 309 -15.79 -12.55 -15.79
CA ILE A 309 -14.71 -11.96 -14.98
C ILE A 309 -13.41 -12.73 -15.19
N LEU A 310 -13.46 -14.06 -15.12
CA LEU A 310 -12.27 -14.88 -15.32
C LEU A 310 -11.68 -14.67 -16.71
N LYS A 311 -12.51 -14.71 -17.77
CA LYS A 311 -12.09 -14.38 -19.15
C LYS A 311 -11.41 -13.01 -19.22
N ARG A 312 -11.98 -12.00 -18.56
CA ARG A 312 -11.44 -10.63 -18.53
C ARG A 312 -10.11 -10.55 -17.77
N ALA A 313 -9.97 -11.28 -16.67
CA ALA A 313 -8.69 -11.40 -15.96
C ALA A 313 -7.63 -12.11 -16.80
N GLU A 314 -8.01 -13.15 -17.55
CA GLU A 314 -7.14 -13.82 -18.52
C GLU A 314 -6.69 -12.86 -19.63
N GLU A 315 -7.59 -12.03 -20.19
CA GLU A 315 -7.21 -11.00 -21.17
C GLU A 315 -6.15 -10.03 -20.61
N LEU A 316 -6.26 -9.62 -19.35
CA LEU A 316 -5.26 -8.77 -18.70
C LEU A 316 -3.93 -9.50 -18.45
N MET A 317 -3.97 -10.78 -18.06
CA MET A 317 -2.76 -11.61 -17.95
C MET A 317 -2.02 -11.71 -19.28
N GLU A 318 -2.74 -11.99 -20.37
CA GLU A 318 -2.17 -12.13 -21.71
C GLU A 318 -1.54 -10.83 -22.22
N LEU A 319 -2.18 -9.69 -21.98
CA LEU A 319 -1.58 -8.38 -22.26
C LEU A 319 -0.29 -8.16 -21.45
N GLY A 320 -0.27 -8.63 -20.20
CA GLY A 320 0.89 -8.60 -19.32
C GLY A 320 2.06 -9.42 -19.83
N ILE A 321 1.79 -10.67 -20.23
CA ILE A 321 2.77 -11.58 -20.83
C ILE A 321 3.35 -10.97 -22.12
N GLN A 322 2.51 -10.30 -22.91
CA GLN A 322 2.91 -9.57 -24.11
C GLN A 322 3.63 -8.24 -23.82
N LYS A 323 3.87 -7.89 -22.54
CA LYS A 323 4.51 -6.64 -22.11
C LYS A 323 3.79 -5.38 -22.58
N LYS A 324 2.46 -5.45 -22.75
CA LYS A 324 1.61 -4.32 -23.18
C LYS A 324 1.07 -3.49 -22.01
N ILE A 325 1.26 -3.96 -20.78
CA ILE A 325 0.82 -3.28 -19.56
C ILE A 325 2.03 -2.74 -18.82
N GLY A 326 1.97 -1.48 -18.40
CA GLY A 326 3.03 -0.82 -17.63
C GLY A 326 3.72 0.27 -18.45
N ARG A 327 3.75 1.49 -17.91
CA ARG A 327 4.52 2.61 -18.45
C ARG A 327 5.32 3.32 -17.36
N PRO A 328 6.52 3.85 -17.66
CA PRO A 328 7.24 3.75 -18.94
C PRO A 328 7.81 2.34 -19.21
N VAL A 329 7.85 1.47 -18.20
CA VAL A 329 8.35 0.10 -18.28
C VAL A 329 7.20 -0.89 -18.10
N ALA A 330 7.21 -1.96 -18.90
CA ALA A 330 6.24 -3.03 -18.79
C ALA A 330 6.29 -3.69 -17.40
N LEU A 331 5.13 -4.00 -16.84
CA LEU A 331 5.05 -4.71 -15.56
C LEU A 331 5.48 -6.16 -15.73
N PHE A 332 6.02 -6.72 -14.65
CA PHE A 332 6.35 -8.13 -14.57
C PHE A 332 5.07 -8.96 -14.50
N LYS A 333 5.05 -10.11 -15.17
CA LYS A 333 3.89 -11.02 -15.21
C LYS A 333 3.52 -11.55 -13.82
N GLU A 334 4.50 -11.65 -12.92
CA GLU A 334 4.35 -12.01 -11.51
C GLU A 334 3.56 -10.95 -10.76
N ASP A 335 3.89 -9.67 -10.98
CA ASP A 335 3.17 -8.54 -10.36
C ASP A 335 1.74 -8.46 -10.88
N ILE A 336 1.55 -8.67 -12.18
CA ILE A 336 0.21 -8.67 -12.81
C ILE A 336 -0.64 -9.82 -12.24
N LEU A 337 -0.09 -11.04 -12.16
CA LEU A 337 -0.80 -12.16 -11.55
C LEU A 337 -1.18 -11.83 -10.11
N LEU A 338 -0.22 -11.41 -9.28
CA LEU A 338 -0.47 -11.05 -7.89
C LEU A 338 -1.57 -9.99 -7.75
N SER A 339 -1.49 -8.92 -8.56
CA SER A 339 -2.51 -7.87 -8.59
C SER A 339 -3.88 -8.41 -8.97
N LEU A 340 -3.99 -9.28 -9.99
CA LEU A 340 -5.26 -9.87 -10.37
C LEU A 340 -5.80 -10.82 -9.30
N LEU A 341 -4.94 -11.56 -8.60
CA LEU A 341 -5.36 -12.36 -7.44
C LEU A 341 -5.99 -11.48 -6.35
N TYR A 342 -5.45 -10.28 -6.11
CA TYR A 342 -6.06 -9.30 -5.21
C TYR A 342 -7.35 -8.69 -5.77
N SER A 343 -7.39 -8.40 -7.08
CA SER A 343 -8.57 -7.81 -7.72
C SER A 343 -9.74 -8.79 -7.86
N LEU A 344 -9.48 -10.10 -7.85
CA LEU A 344 -10.46 -11.18 -7.87
C LEU A 344 -11.01 -11.56 -6.48
N GLN A 345 -10.65 -10.81 -5.42
CA GLN A 345 -11.18 -11.04 -4.08
C GLN A 345 -12.59 -10.51 -3.92
N ASP A 346 -13.39 -11.24 -3.13
CA ASP A 346 -14.67 -10.74 -2.65
C ASP A 346 -14.45 -9.95 -1.36
N SER A 347 -14.87 -8.69 -1.36
CA SER A 347 -14.82 -7.78 -0.20
C SER A 347 -15.43 -8.34 1.09
N LYS A 348 -16.35 -9.32 0.99
CA LYS A 348 -17.05 -9.96 2.11
C LYS A 348 -16.54 -11.36 2.44
N ALA A 349 -15.83 -12.02 1.51
CA ALA A 349 -15.51 -13.45 1.64
C ALA A 349 -14.01 -13.82 1.53
N ASN A 350 -13.09 -12.85 1.53
CA ASN A 350 -11.65 -13.05 1.23
C ASN A 350 -11.44 -13.66 -0.18
N LEU A 351 -11.74 -14.96 -0.36
CA LEU A 351 -11.87 -15.62 -1.66
C LEU A 351 -13.34 -15.80 -2.04
N ASP A 352 -13.68 -15.48 -3.29
CA ASP A 352 -15.04 -15.61 -3.76
C ASP A 352 -15.52 -17.09 -3.77
N VAL A 353 -16.84 -17.30 -3.81
CA VAL A 353 -17.43 -18.66 -3.78
C VAL A 353 -16.93 -19.58 -4.90
N GLY A 354 -16.61 -19.01 -6.07
CA GLY A 354 -16.14 -19.74 -7.25
C GLY A 354 -14.61 -19.90 -7.29
N LEU A 355 -13.88 -19.38 -6.30
CA LEU A 355 -12.42 -19.46 -6.24
C LEU A 355 -11.73 -18.94 -7.50
N SER A 356 -12.27 -17.88 -8.10
CA SER A 356 -11.83 -17.31 -9.39
C SER A 356 -10.35 -16.94 -9.36
N ALA A 357 -9.87 -16.40 -8.24
CA ALA A 357 -8.44 -16.13 -8.02
C ALA A 357 -7.59 -17.40 -8.09
N LEU A 358 -8.04 -18.52 -7.48
CA LEU A 358 -7.29 -19.78 -7.52
C LEU A 358 -7.34 -20.44 -8.90
N VAL A 359 -8.46 -20.32 -9.61
CA VAL A 359 -8.56 -20.79 -11.01
C VAL A 359 -7.57 -20.05 -11.89
N LEU A 360 -7.50 -18.72 -11.79
CA LEU A 360 -6.51 -17.92 -12.52
C LEU A 360 -5.08 -18.31 -12.14
N PHE A 361 -4.80 -18.48 -10.84
CA PHE A 361 -3.51 -18.95 -10.35
C PHE A 361 -3.11 -20.28 -11.02
N ASP A 362 -3.99 -21.28 -11.01
CA ASP A 362 -3.68 -22.59 -11.57
C ASP A 362 -3.40 -22.57 -13.07
N GLN A 363 -4.10 -21.70 -13.80
CA GLN A 363 -3.90 -21.51 -15.24
C GLN A 363 -2.53 -20.91 -15.55
N TYR A 364 -2.09 -19.91 -14.79
CA TYR A 364 -0.88 -19.13 -15.11
C TYR A 364 0.36 -19.47 -14.29
N LYS A 365 0.27 -20.27 -13.22
CA LYS A 365 1.42 -20.57 -12.34
C LYS A 365 2.65 -21.08 -13.09
N LYS A 366 2.49 -21.92 -14.11
CA LYS A 366 3.62 -22.44 -14.90
C LYS A 366 4.26 -21.39 -15.81
N VAL A 367 3.46 -20.46 -16.32
CA VAL A 367 3.91 -19.36 -17.19
C VAL A 367 4.63 -18.30 -16.36
N VAL A 368 4.11 -18.03 -15.16
CA VAL A 368 4.65 -17.03 -14.24
C VAL A 368 5.87 -17.56 -13.49
N PHE A 369 5.93 -18.84 -13.15
CA PHE A 369 7.04 -19.45 -12.41
C PHE A 369 8.10 -20.09 -13.33
N ASP A 370 8.37 -19.47 -14.47
CA ASP A 370 9.46 -19.93 -15.32
C ASP A 370 10.83 -19.58 -14.72
N LYS A 371 11.90 -20.10 -15.35
CA LYS A 371 13.28 -19.91 -14.85
C LYS A 371 13.77 -18.46 -14.87
N SER A 372 13.08 -17.55 -15.56
CA SER A 372 13.45 -16.13 -15.65
C SER A 372 12.79 -15.28 -14.58
N ALA A 373 11.86 -15.85 -13.82
CA ALA A 373 11.05 -15.13 -12.86
C ALA A 373 11.85 -14.71 -11.62
N ASP A 374 11.55 -13.52 -11.12
CA ASP A 374 12.13 -13.01 -9.88
C ASP A 374 11.56 -13.78 -8.68
N SER A 375 12.46 -14.42 -7.93
CA SER A 375 12.11 -15.21 -6.74
C SER A 375 11.34 -14.38 -5.70
N ASN A 376 11.66 -13.10 -5.49
CA ASN A 376 10.94 -12.25 -4.54
C ASN A 376 9.48 -12.01 -4.95
N LYS A 377 9.24 -11.82 -6.26
CA LYS A 377 7.88 -11.61 -6.79
C LYS A 377 7.05 -12.88 -6.69
N ILE A 378 7.65 -14.02 -7.02
CA ILE A 378 7.04 -15.35 -6.83
C ILE A 378 6.68 -15.58 -5.35
N LEU A 379 7.57 -15.25 -4.42
CA LEU A 379 7.30 -15.39 -2.98
C LEU A 379 6.19 -14.46 -2.48
N SER A 380 5.91 -13.36 -3.16
CA SER A 380 4.76 -12.50 -2.83
C SER A 380 3.42 -13.18 -3.17
N ILE A 381 3.40 -14.06 -4.18
CA ILE A 381 2.23 -14.91 -4.48
C ILE A 381 2.07 -16.00 -3.42
N PHE A 382 3.17 -16.54 -2.89
CA PHE A 382 3.10 -17.43 -1.72
C PHE A 382 2.52 -16.72 -0.50
N ASP A 383 2.94 -15.48 -0.21
CA ASP A 383 2.39 -14.69 0.89
C ASP A 383 0.87 -14.49 0.73
N PHE A 384 0.41 -14.25 -0.50
CA PHE A 384 -1.01 -14.21 -0.81
C PHE A 384 -1.69 -15.51 -0.40
N LEU A 385 -1.22 -16.67 -0.90
CA LEU A 385 -1.84 -17.97 -0.63
C LEU A 385 -1.82 -18.30 0.86
N SER A 386 -0.67 -18.12 1.53
CA SER A 386 -0.49 -18.33 2.96
C SER A 386 -1.45 -17.48 3.79
N ASN A 387 -1.58 -16.19 3.48
CA ASN A 387 -2.51 -15.32 4.19
C ASN A 387 -3.97 -15.74 4.03
N HIS A 388 -4.37 -16.19 2.84
CA HIS A 388 -5.73 -16.66 2.61
C HIS A 388 -6.01 -18.01 3.28
N TYR A 389 -5.04 -18.92 3.29
CA TYR A 389 -5.16 -20.21 3.99
C TYR A 389 -5.52 -20.05 5.47
N PHE A 390 -4.88 -19.11 6.17
CA PHE A 390 -5.15 -18.86 7.59
C PHE A 390 -6.42 -18.05 7.85
N LYS A 391 -6.91 -17.30 6.87
CA LYS A 391 -8.17 -16.52 6.98
C LYS A 391 -9.41 -17.32 6.57
N GLU A 392 -9.25 -18.35 5.75
CA GLU A 392 -10.36 -19.15 5.25
C GLU A 392 -10.99 -19.97 6.38
N SER A 393 -12.32 -19.99 6.44
CA SER A 393 -13.09 -20.76 7.42
C SER A 393 -13.71 -22.01 6.81
N ASP A 394 -13.96 -22.02 5.50
CA ASP A 394 -14.49 -23.19 4.80
C ASP A 394 -13.40 -24.25 4.61
N THR A 395 -13.65 -25.46 5.11
CA THR A 395 -12.70 -26.57 5.07
C THR A 395 -12.27 -26.93 3.64
N ASN A 396 -13.21 -26.97 2.69
CA ASN A 396 -12.93 -27.38 1.31
C ASN A 396 -12.09 -26.34 0.58
N LYS A 397 -12.44 -25.05 0.73
CA LYS A 397 -11.64 -23.95 0.19
C LYS A 397 -10.25 -23.92 0.82
N LYS A 398 -10.15 -24.14 2.13
CA LYS A 398 -8.88 -24.17 2.86
C LYS A 398 -7.97 -25.31 2.38
N GLU A 399 -8.51 -26.52 2.16
CA GLU A 399 -7.77 -27.62 1.50
C GLU A 399 -7.32 -27.20 0.10
N GLY A 400 -8.23 -26.60 -0.69
CA GLY A 400 -7.92 -26.09 -2.02
C GLY A 400 -6.71 -25.14 -2.03
N ILE A 401 -6.67 -24.15 -1.13
CA ILE A 401 -5.55 -23.21 -0.98
C ILE A 401 -4.29 -23.95 -0.55
N PHE A 402 -4.40 -24.84 0.45
CA PHE A 402 -3.26 -25.59 0.96
C PHE A 402 -2.57 -26.42 -0.13
N LEU A 403 -3.34 -27.08 -1.01
CA LEU A 403 -2.76 -27.84 -2.13
C LEU A 403 -1.88 -26.96 -3.03
N ARG A 404 -2.25 -25.70 -3.26
CA ARG A 404 -1.42 -24.75 -4.05
C ARG A 404 -0.20 -24.29 -3.28
N ILE A 405 -0.30 -24.07 -1.96
CA ILE A 405 0.85 -23.78 -1.08
C ILE A 405 1.84 -24.94 -1.09
N HIS A 406 1.32 -26.16 -0.96
CA HIS A 406 2.09 -27.40 -0.97
C HIS A 406 2.82 -27.60 -2.29
N GLU A 407 2.12 -27.48 -3.41
CA GLU A 407 2.71 -27.54 -4.75
C GLU A 407 3.78 -26.45 -4.95
N PHE A 408 3.49 -25.21 -4.54
CA PHE A 408 4.43 -24.09 -4.62
C PHE A 408 5.75 -24.41 -3.89
N LEU A 409 5.66 -24.83 -2.63
CA LEU A 409 6.83 -25.13 -1.80
C LEU A 409 7.65 -26.30 -2.34
N ILE A 410 7.03 -27.27 -3.00
CA ILE A 410 7.74 -28.39 -3.61
C ILE A 410 8.42 -27.98 -4.91
N SER A 411 7.75 -27.14 -5.71
CA SER A 411 8.21 -26.78 -7.06
C SER A 411 9.38 -25.78 -7.07
N MET A 412 9.54 -25.00 -6.01
CA MET A 412 10.52 -23.92 -5.95
C MET A 412 11.89 -24.41 -5.48
N ASP A 413 12.96 -23.97 -6.14
CA ASP A 413 14.33 -24.29 -5.77
C ASP A 413 14.68 -23.76 -4.36
N ARG A 414 15.62 -24.45 -3.69
CA ARG A 414 16.10 -24.04 -2.38
C ARG A 414 16.77 -22.67 -2.44
N SER A 415 16.39 -21.79 -1.52
CA SER A 415 16.98 -20.47 -1.32
C SER A 415 16.72 -19.99 0.11
N ASP A 416 17.56 -19.10 0.62
CA ASP A 416 17.38 -18.51 1.96
C ASP A 416 16.01 -17.84 2.13
N GLN A 417 15.49 -17.26 1.04
CA GLN A 417 14.18 -16.62 1.04
C GLN A 417 13.05 -17.65 1.14
N LYS A 418 13.13 -18.76 0.40
CA LYS A 418 12.18 -19.87 0.51
C LYS A 418 12.22 -20.47 1.92
N GLU A 419 13.41 -20.70 2.48
CA GLU A 419 13.58 -21.20 3.85
C GLU A 419 12.89 -20.29 4.87
N LYS A 420 13.09 -18.97 4.76
CA LYS A 420 12.42 -18.00 5.62
C LYS A 420 10.89 -18.05 5.50
N LYS A 421 10.37 -18.13 4.27
CA LYS A 421 8.92 -18.20 4.02
C LYS A 421 8.31 -19.50 4.54
N LEU A 422 9.03 -20.61 4.43
CA LEU A 422 8.65 -21.88 5.02
C LEU A 422 8.64 -21.77 6.55
N ASP A 423 9.67 -21.19 7.16
CA ASP A 423 9.78 -21.00 8.61
C ASP A 423 8.61 -20.15 9.18
N ASP A 424 8.30 -19.04 8.52
CA ASP A 424 7.19 -18.15 8.85
C ASP A 424 5.84 -18.88 8.73
N PHE A 425 5.64 -19.64 7.64
CA PHE A 425 4.43 -20.44 7.44
C PHE A 425 4.26 -21.51 8.52
N LEU A 426 5.33 -22.24 8.86
CA LEU A 426 5.32 -23.24 9.93
C LEU A 426 5.00 -22.61 11.28
N GLY A 427 5.62 -21.48 11.61
CA GLY A 427 5.35 -20.76 12.86
C GLY A 427 3.89 -20.33 12.98
N LYS A 428 3.33 -19.78 11.90
CA LYS A 428 1.92 -19.39 11.84
C LYS A 428 0.98 -20.59 11.90
N LEU A 429 1.32 -21.69 11.24
CA LEU A 429 0.56 -22.94 11.30
C LEU A 429 0.48 -23.47 12.72
N ILE A 430 1.62 -23.68 13.38
CA ILE A 430 1.70 -24.20 14.75
C ILE A 430 0.94 -23.29 15.73
N SER A 431 1.17 -21.98 15.65
CA SER A 431 0.46 -21.00 16.47
C SER A 431 -1.05 -21.02 16.25
N THR A 432 -1.49 -21.22 15.02
CA THR A 432 -2.93 -21.29 14.69
C THR A 432 -3.53 -22.61 15.16
N THR A 433 -2.84 -23.73 14.98
CA THR A 433 -3.25 -25.04 15.50
C THR A 433 -3.48 -25.01 17.00
N GLY A 434 -2.60 -24.38 17.77
CA GLY A 434 -2.75 -24.28 19.24
C GLY A 434 -3.93 -23.43 19.72
N ARG A 435 -4.55 -22.62 18.84
CA ARG A 435 -5.68 -21.73 19.17
C ARG A 435 -7.00 -22.14 18.49
N ALA A 436 -6.94 -23.14 17.61
CA ALA A 436 -8.07 -23.51 16.76
C ALA A 436 -9.05 -24.44 17.49
N LYS A 437 -10.27 -24.56 16.94
CA LYS A 437 -11.24 -25.59 17.37
C LYS A 437 -10.72 -26.98 17.01
N GLU A 438 -11.29 -28.03 17.62
CA GLU A 438 -10.80 -29.40 17.44
C GLU A 438 -10.81 -29.87 15.97
N THR A 439 -11.86 -29.55 15.22
CA THR A 439 -12.00 -29.89 13.79
C THR A 439 -10.89 -29.25 12.95
N ASP A 440 -10.62 -27.97 13.17
CA ASP A 440 -9.58 -27.22 12.46
C ASP A 440 -8.18 -27.69 12.88
N THR A 441 -8.01 -28.06 14.15
CA THR A 441 -6.75 -28.62 14.68
C THR A 441 -6.38 -29.89 13.94
N LYS A 442 -7.33 -30.82 13.76
CA LYS A 442 -7.13 -32.07 12.99
C LYS A 442 -6.70 -31.76 11.56
N LEU A 443 -7.33 -30.79 10.93
CA LEU A 443 -7.00 -30.36 9.57
C LEU A 443 -5.60 -29.76 9.46
N TYR A 444 -5.23 -28.82 10.33
CA TYR A 444 -3.89 -28.21 10.33
C TYR A 444 -2.78 -29.26 10.54
N ARG A 445 -3.00 -30.23 11.43
CA ARG A 445 -2.06 -31.33 11.66
C ARG A 445 -1.93 -32.24 10.43
N ALA A 446 -3.04 -32.56 9.77
CA ALA A 446 -3.01 -33.34 8.52
C ALA A 446 -2.26 -32.62 7.39
N HIS A 447 -2.48 -31.30 7.24
CA HIS A 447 -1.78 -30.47 6.25
C HIS A 447 -0.29 -30.42 6.55
N PHE A 448 0.09 -30.21 7.81
CA PHE A 448 1.48 -30.24 8.25
C PHE A 448 2.15 -31.57 7.93
N ALA A 449 1.53 -32.69 8.30
CA ALA A 449 2.07 -34.01 8.03
C ALA A 449 2.28 -34.20 6.52
N LYS A 450 1.31 -33.84 5.69
CA LYS A 450 1.42 -33.92 4.22
C LYS A 450 2.60 -33.09 3.67
N LEU A 451 2.79 -31.88 4.19
CA LEU A 451 3.93 -31.04 3.82
C LEU A 451 5.26 -31.66 4.29
N PHE A 452 5.32 -32.14 5.54
CA PHE A 452 6.51 -32.79 6.11
C PHE A 452 6.95 -34.00 5.29
N HIS A 453 6.03 -34.87 4.88
CA HIS A 453 6.38 -36.03 4.05
C HIS A 453 6.94 -35.66 2.68
N SER A 454 6.63 -34.47 2.17
CA SER A 454 7.07 -34.03 0.84
C SER A 454 8.42 -33.32 0.86
N ILE A 455 8.70 -32.54 1.92
CA ILE A 455 9.95 -31.77 2.06
C ILE A 455 10.55 -31.91 3.47
N PRO A 456 10.79 -33.14 3.97
CA PRO A 456 11.17 -33.36 5.37
C PRO A 456 12.50 -32.69 5.72
N LYS A 457 13.49 -32.80 4.82
CA LYS A 457 14.81 -32.18 5.00
C LYS A 457 14.72 -30.66 5.16
N GLU A 458 13.94 -29.99 4.32
CA GLU A 458 13.79 -28.53 4.39
C GLU A 458 13.11 -28.11 5.68
N ILE A 459 12.06 -28.82 6.11
CA ILE A 459 11.38 -28.52 7.38
C ILE A 459 12.32 -28.71 8.59
N CYS A 460 13.14 -29.75 8.56
CA CYS A 460 14.12 -30.00 9.62
C CYS A 460 15.22 -28.95 9.65
N GLU A 461 15.76 -28.59 8.48
CA GLU A 461 16.77 -27.55 8.35
C GLU A 461 16.26 -26.19 8.85
N VAL A 462 15.06 -25.74 8.46
CA VAL A 462 14.51 -24.45 8.94
C VAL A 462 14.19 -24.48 10.43
N THR A 463 13.73 -25.62 10.94
CA THR A 463 13.48 -25.80 12.38
C THR A 463 14.79 -25.72 13.17
N ASP A 464 15.87 -26.33 12.67
CA ASP A 464 17.17 -26.30 13.32
C ASP A 464 17.83 -24.92 13.27
N LYS A 465 17.75 -24.26 12.12
CA LYS A 465 18.32 -22.91 11.88
C LYS A 465 17.54 -21.79 12.58
N ASN A 466 16.37 -22.04 13.18
CA ASN A 466 15.60 -20.95 13.76
C ASN A 466 16.36 -20.29 14.93
N PRO A 467 16.59 -18.97 14.88
CA PRO A 467 17.47 -18.28 15.83
C PRO A 467 16.82 -18.04 17.20
N TYR A 468 15.53 -18.36 17.37
CA TYR A 468 14.77 -18.12 18.59
C TYR A 468 14.55 -19.43 19.35
N PRO A 469 15.25 -19.66 20.49
CA PRO A 469 15.21 -20.96 21.19
C PRO A 469 13.80 -21.44 21.57
N LEU A 470 12.91 -20.52 21.97
CA LEU A 470 11.53 -20.88 22.31
C LEU A 470 10.72 -21.34 21.09
N GLN A 471 10.91 -20.70 19.93
CA GLN A 471 10.25 -21.10 18.70
C GLN A 471 10.79 -22.45 18.22
N LYS A 472 12.11 -22.64 18.26
CA LYS A 472 12.77 -23.92 17.95
C LYS A 472 12.22 -25.06 18.82
N SER A 473 12.18 -24.90 20.14
CA SER A 473 11.61 -25.89 21.05
C SER A 473 10.13 -26.17 20.77
N SER A 474 9.33 -25.14 20.48
CA SER A 474 7.92 -25.31 20.11
C SER A 474 7.76 -26.11 18.81
N ARG A 475 8.63 -25.90 17.82
CA ARG A 475 8.61 -26.63 16.55
C ARG A 475 9.04 -28.08 16.69
N LEU A 476 10.12 -28.35 17.43
CA LEU A 476 10.57 -29.71 17.75
C LEU A 476 9.49 -30.49 18.50
N LYS A 477 8.82 -29.85 19.46
CA LYS A 477 7.66 -30.44 20.14
C LYS A 477 6.54 -30.76 19.16
N PHE A 478 6.19 -29.82 18.28
CA PHE A 478 5.13 -30.03 17.30
C PHE A 478 5.46 -31.16 16.31
N LEU A 479 6.71 -31.27 15.86
CA LEU A 479 7.21 -32.37 15.05
C LEU A 479 6.98 -33.72 15.76
N SER A 480 7.43 -33.84 17.01
CA SER A 480 7.25 -35.04 17.84
C SER A 480 5.78 -35.40 18.06
N GLU A 481 4.93 -34.42 18.38
CA GLU A 481 3.48 -34.62 18.56
C GLU A 481 2.73 -35.08 17.30
N ASN A 482 3.35 -34.98 16.12
CA ASN A 482 2.76 -35.39 14.85
C ASN A 482 3.57 -36.52 14.18
N GLU A 483 4.38 -37.25 14.95
CA GLU A 483 5.18 -38.40 14.45
C GLU A 483 6.10 -38.04 13.27
N CYS A 484 6.54 -36.79 13.20
CA CYS A 484 7.40 -36.26 12.15
C CYS A 484 8.83 -36.14 12.66
N GLU A 485 9.68 -37.13 12.39
CA GLU A 485 11.06 -37.17 12.89
C GLU A 485 12.07 -36.58 11.89
N CYS A 486 12.90 -35.65 12.37
CA CYS A 486 14.05 -35.15 11.64
C CYS A 486 15.19 -36.16 11.71
N LYS A 487 15.46 -36.81 10.56
CA LYS A 487 16.53 -37.80 10.41
C LYS A 487 17.82 -37.18 9.90
#